data_AF-A0A6G8JHX3-F1
#
_entry.id   AF-A0A6G8JHX3-F1
#
_cell.length_a   1.000
_cell.length_b   1.000
_cell.length_c   1.000
_cell.angle_alpha   90.00
_cell.angle_beta   90.00
_cell.angle_gamma   90.00
#
_symmetry.space_group_name_H-M   'P 1'
#
loop_
_entity.id
_entity.type
_entity.pdbx_description
1 polymer ?
#
loop_
_entity_poly.entity_id
_entity_poly.type
_entity_poly.pdbx_seq_one_letter_code
_entity_poly.pdbx_strand_id
1 'polypeptide(L)'
;MKKTDNQIIDNENPEWTQADIDNALAFQQMPEQLQSLVLQSQAKKRGRPLSQSKKVSVTIRYSSNVIDAFKATGKGWQSRMNKVLEDYIAQH
;
A
#
# COMPACT_ATOMS: atom_id res chain seq x y z
N MET A 1 -25.87 -4.46 -1.36
CA MET A 1 -25.03 -4.24 -2.56
C MET A 1 -25.26 -2.80 -3.00
N LYS A 2 -24.27 -1.91 -2.87
CA LYS A 2 -24.45 -0.51 -3.31
C LYS A 2 -24.32 -0.50 -4.83
N LYS A 3 -25.37 -0.06 -5.53
CA LYS A 3 -25.34 0.21 -6.97
C LYS A 3 -24.25 1.26 -7.20
N THR A 4 -23.27 0.95 -8.03
CA THR A 4 -22.36 1.96 -8.57
C THR A 4 -23.21 2.91 -9.40
N ASP A 5 -23.35 4.14 -8.93
CA ASP A 5 -23.99 5.21 -9.68
C ASP A 5 -23.17 5.43 -10.95
N ASN A 6 -23.72 5.06 -12.10
CA ASN A 6 -23.07 5.13 -13.41
C ASN A 6 -23.08 6.57 -13.97
N GLN A 7 -23.00 7.58 -13.10
CA GLN A 7 -23.18 9.00 -13.43
C GLN A 7 -21.91 9.69 -13.93
N ILE A 8 -20.85 8.95 -14.26
CA ILE A 8 -19.60 9.49 -14.80
C ILE A 8 -19.31 8.80 -16.14
N ILE A 9 -20.30 8.73 -17.02
CA ILE A 9 -20.04 8.49 -18.44
C ILE A 9 -19.98 9.87 -19.07
N ASP A 10 -18.78 10.29 -19.47
CA ASP A 10 -18.58 11.54 -20.21
C ASP A 10 -19.04 11.33 -21.66
N ASN A 11 -20.26 11.79 -21.98
CA ASN A 11 -20.83 11.66 -23.32
C ASN A 11 -20.08 12.48 -24.39
N GLU A 12 -19.19 13.40 -23.99
CA GLU A 12 -18.34 14.18 -24.90
C GLU A 12 -17.03 13.45 -25.23
N ASN A 13 -16.71 12.34 -24.54
CA ASN A 13 -15.52 11.55 -24.86
C ASN A 13 -15.80 10.63 -26.06
N PRO A 14 -15.21 10.88 -27.24
CA PRO A 14 -15.45 10.05 -28.40
C PRO A 14 -14.92 8.63 -28.18
N GLU A 15 -15.56 7.67 -28.84
CA GLU A 15 -15.06 6.30 -28.89
C GLU A 15 -13.71 6.27 -29.61
N TRP A 16 -12.75 5.56 -29.04
CA TRP A 16 -11.44 5.41 -29.65
C TRP A 16 -11.56 4.66 -30.97
N THR A 17 -11.08 5.29 -32.05
CA THR A 17 -11.08 4.68 -33.38
C THR A 17 -9.78 3.94 -33.65
N GLN A 18 -9.76 3.07 -34.67
CA GLN A 18 -8.54 2.38 -35.07
C GLN A 18 -7.43 3.37 -35.49
N ALA A 19 -7.81 4.50 -36.10
CA ALA A 19 -6.87 5.55 -36.48
C ALA A 19 -6.21 6.20 -35.25
N ASP A 20 -6.91 6.33 -34.12
CA ASP A 20 -6.33 6.87 -32.88
C ASP A 20 -5.27 5.92 -32.30
N ILE A 21 -5.51 4.62 -32.42
CA ILE A 21 -4.55 3.58 -31.99
C ILE A 21 -3.30 3.63 -32.88
N ASP A 22 -3.48 3.74 -34.20
CA ASP A 22 -2.37 3.79 -35.16
C ASP A 22 -1.51 5.05 -34.99
N ASN A 23 -2.11 6.15 -34.52
CA ASN A 23 -1.41 7.41 -34.22
C ASN A 23 -0.86 7.50 -32.78
N ALA A 24 -1.03 6.45 -31.96
CA ALA A 24 -0.58 6.48 -30.57
C ALA A 24 0.96 6.54 -30.48
N LEU A 25 1.47 7.48 -29.68
CA LEU A 25 2.91 7.66 -29.47
C LEU A 25 3.42 6.83 -28.30
N ALA A 26 4.57 6.18 -28.49
CA ALA A 26 5.30 5.56 -27.40
C ALA A 26 5.78 6.63 -26.39
N PHE A 27 5.93 6.25 -25.12
CA PHE A 27 6.37 7.19 -24.08
C PHE A 27 7.67 7.94 -24.44
N GLN A 28 8.61 7.25 -25.09
CA GLN A 28 9.90 7.81 -25.51
C GLN A 28 9.78 8.86 -26.64
N GLN A 29 8.68 8.83 -27.39
CA GLN A 29 8.42 9.71 -28.52
C GLN A 29 7.53 10.91 -28.14
N MET A 30 7.08 10.99 -26.88
CA MET A 30 6.33 12.16 -26.41
C MET A 30 7.24 13.41 -26.33
N PRO A 31 6.66 14.63 -26.42
CA PRO A 31 7.40 15.85 -26.12
C PRO A 31 8.04 15.82 -24.73
N GLU A 32 9.29 16.28 -24.63
CA GLU A 32 10.09 16.26 -23.39
C GLU A 32 9.37 16.92 -22.20
N GLN A 33 8.64 18.01 -22.48
CA GLN A 33 7.82 18.72 -21.49
C GLN A 33 6.80 17.80 -20.82
N LEU A 34 6.11 16.96 -21.59
CA LEU A 34 5.12 16.00 -21.06
C LEU A 34 5.79 14.82 -20.37
N GLN A 35 6.91 14.32 -20.91
CA GLN A 35 7.69 13.26 -20.26
C GLN A 35 8.10 13.66 -18.83
N SER A 36 8.58 14.90 -18.67
CA SER A 36 9.02 15.42 -17.38
C SER A 36 7.90 15.46 -16.33
N LEU A 37 6.68 15.85 -16.72
CA LEU A 37 5.52 15.90 -15.83
C LEU A 37 5.10 14.50 -15.35
N VAL A 38 5.12 13.52 -16.25
CA VAL A 38 4.83 12.12 -15.90
C VAL A 38 5.87 11.58 -14.93
N LEU A 39 7.17 11.80 -15.18
CA LEU A 39 8.23 11.34 -14.29
C LEU A 39 8.19 12.00 -12.90
N GLN A 40 7.91 13.31 -12.85
CA GLN A 40 7.70 14.02 -11.58
C GLN A 40 6.49 13.48 -10.79
N SER A 41 5.42 13.09 -11.50
CA SER A 41 4.25 12.48 -10.86
C SER A 41 4.53 11.09 -10.29
N GLN A 42 5.36 10.29 -10.97
CA GLN A 42 5.78 8.95 -10.50
C GLN A 42 6.73 9.02 -9.30
N ALA A 43 7.58 10.06 -9.22
CA ALA A 43 8.46 10.28 -8.08
C ALA A 43 7.69 10.49 -6.76
N LYS A 44 6.47 11.03 -6.84
CA LYS A 44 5.52 11.05 -5.72
C LYS A 44 4.86 9.67 -5.60
N LYS A 45 5.62 8.68 -5.11
CA LYS A 45 5.07 7.37 -4.73
C LYS A 45 3.85 7.59 -3.84
N ARG A 46 2.65 7.38 -4.39
CA ARG A 46 1.40 7.51 -3.66
C ARG A 46 1.37 6.39 -2.60
N GLY A 47 1.23 6.76 -1.32
CA GLY A 47 1.16 5.81 -0.20
C GLY A 47 1.77 6.35 1.09
N ARG A 48 1.54 5.65 2.21
CA ARG A 48 2.23 5.94 3.47
C ARG A 48 3.74 5.83 3.24
N PRO A 49 4.57 6.78 3.73
CA PRO A 49 6.01 6.67 3.61
C PRO A 49 6.49 5.30 4.11
N LEU A 50 7.47 4.73 3.41
CA LEU A 50 8.05 3.45 3.76
C LEU A 50 8.61 3.55 5.18
N SER A 51 7.99 2.87 6.14
CA SER A 51 8.51 2.82 7.50
C SER A 51 9.90 2.18 7.46
N GLN A 52 10.91 2.87 8.01
CA GLN A 52 12.28 2.36 8.10
C GLN A 52 12.36 1.14 9.03
N SER A 53 11.47 1.04 10.02
CA SER A 53 11.36 -0.05 10.99
C SER A 53 10.05 -0.83 10.81
N LYS A 54 9.99 -1.67 9.77
CA LYS A 54 8.84 -2.56 9.59
C LYS A 54 8.88 -3.72 10.58
N LYS A 55 7.72 -4.03 11.16
CA LYS A 55 7.51 -5.30 11.88
C LYS A 55 7.66 -6.46 10.89
N VAL A 56 8.47 -7.44 11.25
CA VAL A 56 8.67 -8.66 10.45
C VAL A 56 7.67 -9.71 10.91
N SER A 57 6.92 -10.30 9.98
CA SER A 57 6.04 -11.43 10.27
C SER A 57 6.85 -12.72 10.27
N VAL A 58 6.95 -13.37 11.44
CA VAL A 58 7.65 -14.65 11.61
C VAL A 58 6.68 -15.65 12.22
N THR A 59 6.75 -16.92 11.78
CA THR A 59 5.97 -18.01 12.37
C THR A 59 6.78 -18.64 13.50
N ILE A 60 6.44 -18.30 14.75
CA ILE A 60 7.09 -18.82 15.97
C ILE A 60 6.04 -19.56 16.80
N ARG A 61 6.43 -20.69 17.41
CA ARG A 61 5.58 -21.41 18.38
C ARG A 61 5.92 -20.96 19.79
N TYR A 62 4.93 -20.49 20.53
CA TYR A 62 5.03 -20.16 21.95
C TYR A 62 4.36 -21.25 22.80
N SER A 63 4.77 -21.38 24.07
CA SER A 63 4.08 -22.23 25.04
C SER A 63 2.62 -21.76 25.24
N SER A 64 1.70 -22.69 25.45
CA SER A 64 0.27 -22.40 25.64
C SER A 64 0.02 -21.45 26.81
N ASN A 65 0.65 -21.71 27.95
CA ASN A 65 0.51 -20.89 29.16
C ASN A 65 0.89 -19.42 28.90
N VAL A 66 1.93 -19.16 28.11
CA VAL A 66 2.36 -17.79 27.78
C VAL A 66 1.27 -17.09 26.95
N ILE A 67 0.76 -17.75 25.92
CA ILE A 67 -0.29 -17.18 25.06
C ILE A 67 -1.57 -16.93 25.86
N ASP A 68 -1.95 -17.86 26.74
CA ASP A 68 -3.17 -17.74 27.54
C ASP A 68 -3.07 -16.60 28.55
N ALA A 69 -1.93 -16.45 29.21
CA ALA A 69 -1.66 -15.33 30.12
C ALA A 69 -1.76 -13.97 29.41
N PHE A 70 -1.18 -13.84 28.22
CA PHE A 70 -1.28 -12.58 27.46
C PHE A 70 -2.70 -12.36 26.93
N LYS A 71 -3.38 -13.38 26.39
CA LYS A 71 -4.77 -13.26 25.91
C LYS A 71 -5.73 -12.79 27.01
N ALA A 72 -5.52 -13.23 28.24
CA ALA A 72 -6.31 -12.78 29.40
C ALA A 72 -6.21 -11.26 29.64
N THR A 73 -5.15 -10.60 29.16
CA THR A 73 -5.00 -9.13 29.24
C THR A 73 -5.88 -8.35 28.25
N GLY A 74 -6.68 -9.04 27.43
CA GLY A 74 -7.69 -8.47 26.56
C GLY A 74 -7.17 -7.92 25.24
N LYS A 75 -7.89 -6.94 24.68
CA LYS A 75 -7.57 -6.34 23.36
C LYS A 75 -6.15 -5.76 23.36
N GLY A 76 -5.37 -6.08 22.34
CA GLY A 76 -4.00 -5.60 22.19
C GLY A 76 -2.93 -6.43 22.91
N TRP A 77 -3.27 -7.64 23.38
CA TRP A 77 -2.31 -8.53 24.04
C TRP A 77 -1.04 -8.82 23.22
N GLN A 78 -1.15 -8.91 21.89
CA GLN A 78 0.02 -9.10 21.01
C GLN A 78 0.98 -7.90 21.05
N SER A 79 0.45 -6.68 21.07
CA SER A 79 1.28 -5.47 21.20
C SER A 79 1.95 -5.40 22.57
N ARG A 80 1.25 -5.84 23.62
CA ARG A 80 1.80 -5.92 24.98
C ARG A 80 2.91 -6.98 25.06
N MET A 81 2.71 -8.14 24.46
CA MET A 81 3.73 -9.19 24.34
C MET A 81 4.96 -8.68 23.59
N ASN A 82 4.78 -7.97 22.47
CA ASN A 82 5.89 -7.36 21.73
C ASN A 82 6.68 -6.36 22.59
N LYS A 83 6.00 -5.51 23.36
CA LYS A 83 6.67 -4.57 24.26
C LYS A 83 7.52 -5.28 25.33
N VAL A 84 7.02 -6.37 25.90
CA VAL A 84 7.80 -7.17 26.86
C VAL A 84 9.06 -7.76 26.21
N LEU A 85 8.97 -8.21 24.96
CA LEU A 85 10.14 -8.72 24.22
C LEU A 85 11.15 -7.59 23.91
N GLU A 86 10.67 -6.40 23.56
CA GLU A 86 11.53 -5.22 23.37
C GLU A 86 12.23 -4.81 24.68
N ASP A 87 11.48 -4.77 25.79
CA ASP A 87 12.02 -4.45 27.12
C ASP A 87 13.06 -5.50 27.56
N TYR A 88 12.83 -6.79 27.27
CA TYR A 88 13.78 -7.87 27.55
C TYR A 88 15.11 -7.69 26.79
N ILE A 89 15.04 -7.32 25.50
CA ILE A 89 16.21 -7.03 24.65
C ILE A 89 16.93 -5.76 25.13
N ALA A 90 16.22 -4.76 25.65
CA ALA A 90 16.85 -3.54 26.15
C ALA A 90 17.61 -3.75 27.47
N GLN A 91 17.24 -4.78 28.25
CA GLN A 91 17.83 -5.08 29.56
C GLN A 91 18.98 -6.09 29.52
N HIS A 92 19.18 -6.79 28.40
CA HIS A 92 20.19 -7.85 28.23
C HIS A 92 21.06 -7.57 27.01
#